data_AF-A0A848ZIE3-F1
#
_entry.id   AF-A0A848ZIE3-F1
#
_cell.length_a   1.000
_cell.length_b   1.000
_cell.length_c   1.000
_cell.angle_alpha   90.00
_cell.angle_beta   90.00
_cell.angle_gamma   90.00
#
_symmetry.space_group_name_H-M   'P 1'
#
loop_
_entity.id
_entity.type
_entity.pdbx_description
1 polymer ?
#
loop_
_entity_poly.entity_id
_entity_poly.type
_entity_poly.pdbx_seq_one_letter_code
_entity_poly.pdbx_strand_id
1 'polypeptide(L)'
;MPTIDINCDLGEGVDNEVDIMPMISSCSIACGGHAGNLETMEKVVGLAKLNGVLVGAHPSYPDKENFGRVSISISAEALKNSIKEQIESLLVILKAKNMELNHIKPHGALYN
;
A
#
# COMPACT_ATOMS: atom_id res chain seq x y z
N MET A 1 22.79 -19.12 1.83
CA MET A 1 23.16 -17.69 1.68
C MET A 1 22.08 -16.86 2.33
N PRO A 2 22.38 -15.73 2.96
CA PRO A 2 21.35 -14.84 3.49
C PRO A 2 20.53 -14.24 2.34
N THR A 3 19.22 -14.18 2.51
CA THR A 3 18.26 -13.54 1.59
C THR A 3 17.78 -12.23 2.21
N ILE A 4 17.68 -11.17 1.40
CA ILE A 4 17.23 -9.83 1.81
C ILE A 4 15.94 -9.51 1.06
N ASP A 5 14.97 -8.91 1.75
CA ASP A 5 13.77 -8.34 1.14
C ASP A 5 14.05 -6.92 0.62
N ILE A 6 13.75 -6.67 -0.65
CA ILE A 6 13.75 -5.35 -1.27
C ILE A 6 12.29 -4.93 -1.43
N ASN A 7 11.90 -3.89 -0.68
CA ASN A 7 10.56 -3.34 -0.65
C ASN A 7 10.47 -2.01 -1.41
N CYS A 8 9.36 -1.77 -2.11
CA CYS A 8 9.05 -0.46 -2.70
C CYS A 8 7.58 -0.07 -2.49
N ASP A 9 7.35 1.23 -2.28
CA ASP A 9 6.01 1.82 -2.16
C ASP A 9 5.43 2.07 -3.56
N LEU A 10 4.27 1.50 -3.86
CA LEU A 10 3.67 1.49 -5.21
C LEU A 10 2.17 1.86 -5.17
N GLY A 11 1.58 2.12 -6.35
CA GLY A 11 0.17 2.52 -6.46
C GLY A 11 -0.08 3.99 -6.08
N GLU A 12 0.97 4.81 -6.13
CA GLU A 12 0.98 6.20 -5.69
C GLU A 12 0.74 7.22 -6.84
N GLY A 13 0.52 6.74 -8.07
CA GLY A 13 0.19 7.58 -9.23
C GLY A 13 1.37 7.96 -10.13
N VAL A 14 2.52 7.29 -9.98
CA VAL A 14 3.69 7.46 -10.85
C VAL A 14 3.60 6.57 -12.11
N ASP A 15 2.76 5.52 -12.08
CA ASP A 15 2.50 4.60 -13.19
C ASP A 15 3.74 3.85 -13.74
N ASN A 16 4.78 3.72 -12.92
CA ASN A 16 6.02 3.00 -13.23
C ASN A 16 6.11 1.61 -12.57
N GLU A 17 5.00 1.09 -12.05
CA GLU A 17 4.99 -0.20 -11.34
C GLU A 17 5.45 -1.37 -12.22
N VAL A 18 5.20 -1.31 -13.54
CA VAL A 18 5.63 -2.34 -14.50
C VAL A 18 7.15 -2.47 -14.55
N ASP A 19 7.86 -1.34 -14.43
CA ASP A 19 9.32 -1.31 -14.48
C ASP A 19 9.92 -1.74 -13.14
N ILE A 20 9.28 -1.38 -12.02
CA ILE A 20 9.80 -1.66 -10.67
C ILE A 20 9.54 -3.10 -10.22
N MET A 21 8.37 -3.67 -10.53
CA MET A 21 7.94 -4.97 -10.01
C MET A 21 8.97 -6.11 -10.20
N PRO A 22 9.69 -6.23 -11.34
CA PRO A 22 10.69 -7.27 -11.53
C PRO A 22 11.95 -7.14 -10.66
N MET A 23 12.15 -5.99 -9.99
CA MET A 23 13.36 -5.68 -9.22
C MET A 23 13.21 -5.84 -7.71
N ILE A 24 11.99 -6.12 -7.23
CA ILE A 24 11.64 -6.11 -5.81
C ILE A 24 11.09 -7.48 -5.38
N SER A 25 11.11 -7.75 -4.06
CA SER A 25 10.53 -8.96 -3.49
C SER A 25 9.20 -8.70 -2.78
N SER A 26 8.99 -7.47 -2.30
CA SER A 26 7.72 -7.05 -1.72
C SER A 26 7.35 -5.63 -2.17
N CYS A 27 6.05 -5.34 -2.21
CA CYS A 27 5.54 -3.99 -2.47
C CYS A 27 4.56 -3.57 -1.39
N SER A 28 4.59 -2.29 -1.03
CA SER A 28 3.63 -1.66 -0.12
C SER A 28 2.68 -0.79 -0.95
N ILE A 29 1.42 -1.18 -1.07
CA ILE A 29 0.46 -0.55 -1.98
C ILE A 29 -0.32 0.54 -1.24
N ALA A 30 -0.38 1.75 -1.82
CA ALA A 30 -1.18 2.84 -1.28
C ALA A 30 -2.67 2.50 -1.21
N CYS A 31 -3.27 2.75 -0.04
CA CYS A 31 -4.62 2.26 0.29
C CYS A 31 -5.71 3.35 0.27
N GLY A 32 -5.48 4.49 -0.37
CA GLY A 32 -6.47 5.56 -0.51
C GLY A 32 -6.43 6.65 0.57
N GLY A 33 -5.56 6.54 1.58
CA GLY A 33 -5.34 7.61 2.57
C GLY A 33 -4.59 8.80 1.98
N HIS A 34 -3.38 8.57 1.49
CA HIS A 34 -2.49 9.57 0.89
C HIS A 34 -2.51 9.54 -0.64
N ALA A 35 -2.65 8.34 -1.20
CA ALA A 35 -2.66 8.08 -2.63
C ALA A 35 -3.43 6.80 -2.95
N GLY A 36 -3.68 6.58 -4.23
CA GLY A 36 -4.37 5.40 -4.72
C GLY A 36 -5.89 5.38 -4.50
N ASN A 37 -6.52 4.36 -5.05
CA ASN A 37 -7.93 4.03 -4.98
C ASN A 37 -8.13 2.53 -5.29
N LEU A 38 -9.36 2.03 -5.37
CA LEU A 38 -9.63 0.62 -5.66
C LEU A 38 -9.08 0.15 -7.01
N GLU A 39 -9.17 1.00 -8.04
CA GLU A 39 -8.69 0.68 -9.40
C GLU A 39 -7.15 0.56 -9.42
N THR A 40 -6.45 1.50 -8.79
CA THR A 40 -4.98 1.43 -8.71
C THR A 40 -4.54 0.24 -7.87
N MET A 41 -5.19 -0.04 -6.74
CA MET A 41 -4.90 -1.22 -5.94
C MET A 41 -5.08 -2.51 -6.76
N GLU A 42 -6.18 -2.64 -7.52
CA GLU A 42 -6.42 -3.83 -8.35
C GLU A 42 -5.35 -4.01 -9.43
N LYS A 43 -4.97 -2.91 -10.11
CA LYS A 43 -3.90 -2.91 -11.11
C LYS A 43 -2.57 -3.38 -10.50
N VAL A 44 -2.15 -2.78 -9.38
CA VAL A 44 -0.86 -3.10 -8.75
C VAL A 44 -0.84 -4.50 -8.16
N VAL A 45 -1.91 -4.97 -7.51
CA VAL A 45 -2.03 -6.36 -7.05
C VAL A 45 -1.94 -7.34 -8.22
N GLY A 46 -2.57 -7.03 -9.35
CA GLY A 46 -2.46 -7.83 -10.58
C GLY A 46 -1.02 -7.95 -11.07
N LEU A 47 -0.28 -6.83 -11.12
CA LEU A 47 1.14 -6.81 -11.48
C LEU A 47 2.01 -7.58 -10.49
N ALA A 48 1.76 -7.43 -9.18
CA ALA A 48 2.50 -8.14 -8.14
C ALA A 48 2.29 -9.66 -8.27
N LYS A 49 1.06 -10.10 -8.53
CA LYS A 49 0.75 -11.51 -8.80
C LYS A 49 1.53 -12.06 -9.99
N LEU A 50 1.56 -11.32 -11.10
CA LEU A 50 2.26 -11.74 -12.32
C LEU A 50 3.77 -11.88 -12.12
N ASN A 51 4.35 -11.08 -11.23
CA ASN A 51 5.78 -11.08 -10.94
C ASN A 51 6.18 -11.90 -9.70
N GLY A 52 5.21 -12.49 -8.99
CA GLY A 52 5.48 -13.23 -7.75
C GLY A 52 5.93 -12.33 -6.59
N VAL A 53 5.58 -11.05 -6.60
CA VAL A 53 5.94 -10.07 -5.56
C VAL A 53 4.92 -10.13 -4.43
N LEU A 54 5.42 -10.10 -3.19
CA LEU A 54 4.60 -10.08 -1.98
C LEU A 54 3.89 -8.72 -1.82
N VAL A 55 2.61 -8.73 -1.43
CA VAL A 55 1.81 -7.50 -1.31
C VAL A 55 1.58 -7.14 0.15
N GLY A 56 1.87 -5.89 0.51
CA GLY A 56 1.52 -5.29 1.79
C GLY A 56 0.68 -4.03 1.65
N ALA A 57 0.00 -3.66 2.74
CA ALA A 57 -0.75 -2.42 2.82
C ALA A 57 0.18 -1.26 3.17
N HIS A 58 -0.02 -0.11 2.52
CA HIS A 58 0.69 1.14 2.80
C HIS A 58 -0.28 2.22 3.32
N PRO A 59 -0.82 2.06 4.55
CA PRO A 59 -1.78 3.00 5.10
C PRO A 59 -1.11 4.30 5.55
N SER A 60 -1.86 5.40 5.49
CA SER A 60 -1.41 6.76 5.85
C SER A 60 -2.47 7.49 6.66
N TYR A 61 -2.14 8.71 7.08
CA TYR A 61 -3.17 9.71 7.37
C TYR A 61 -4.08 9.93 6.15
N PRO A 62 -5.38 10.18 6.35
CA PRO A 62 -6.33 10.50 5.28
C PRO A 62 -6.12 11.93 4.76
N ASP A 63 -4.98 12.16 4.13
CA ASP A 63 -4.50 13.47 3.70
C ASP A 63 -3.88 13.37 2.29
N LYS A 64 -4.74 13.31 1.27
CA LYS A 64 -4.28 13.25 -0.13
C LYS A 64 -3.62 14.55 -0.58
N GLU A 65 -4.07 15.69 -0.07
CA GLU A 65 -3.57 17.00 -0.47
C GLU A 65 -2.08 17.16 -0.16
N ASN A 66 -1.63 16.64 0.99
CA ASN A 66 -0.22 16.66 1.37
C ASN A 66 0.46 15.28 1.24
N PHE A 67 -0.16 14.36 0.49
CA PHE A 67 0.37 13.03 0.24
C PHE A 67 0.72 12.27 1.53
N GLY A 68 -0.04 12.46 2.61
CA GLY A 68 0.19 11.81 3.90
C GLY A 68 1.53 12.12 4.56
N ARG A 69 2.22 13.19 4.12
CA ARG A 69 3.54 13.59 4.63
C ARG A 69 3.48 14.62 5.76
N VAL A 70 2.29 15.04 6.17
CA VAL A 70 2.06 15.95 7.28
C VAL A 70 1.29 15.23 8.38
N SER A 71 1.74 15.36 9.64
CA SER A 71 0.96 14.90 10.79
C SER A 71 -0.26 15.78 10.96
N ILE A 72 -1.45 15.18 10.93
CA ILE A 72 -2.71 15.88 11.11
C ILE A 72 -3.22 15.71 12.55
N SER A 73 -3.98 16.69 13.03
CA SER A 73 -4.70 16.56 14.30
C SER A 73 -5.94 15.69 14.11
N ILE A 74 -5.86 14.42 14.50
CA ILE A 74 -6.93 13.43 14.40
C ILE A 74 -7.05 12.65 15.71
N SER A 75 -8.26 12.26 16.09
CA SER A 75 -8.45 11.42 17.28
C SER A 75 -7.91 10.01 17.03
N ALA A 76 -7.48 9.32 18.09
CA ALA A 76 -6.98 7.94 17.98
C ALA A 76 -8.05 6.98 17.41
N GLU A 77 -9.32 7.19 17.74
CA GLU A 77 -10.44 6.40 17.21
C GLU A 77 -10.65 6.63 15.72
N ALA A 78 -10.66 7.90 15.27
CA ALA A 78 -10.81 8.22 13.85
C ALA A 78 -9.61 7.71 13.03
N LEU A 79 -8.39 7.82 13.57
CA LEU A 79 -7.19 7.28 12.94
C LEU A 79 -7.26 5.75 12.81
N LYS A 80 -7.67 5.05 13.87
CA LYS A 80 -7.83 3.60 13.86
C LYS A 80 -8.85 3.16 12.80
N ASN A 81 -9.99 3.83 12.71
CA ASN A 81 -11.02 3.52 11.72
C ASN A 81 -10.52 3.78 10.30
N SER A 82 -9.84 4.91 10.06
CA SER A 82 -9.23 5.22 8.76
C SER A 82 -8.21 4.17 8.33
N ILE A 83 -7.28 3.77 9.21
CA ILE A 83 -6.28 2.73 8.91
C ILE A 83 -6.97 1.38 8.62
N LYS A 84 -8.00 1.03 9.41
CA LYS A 84 -8.77 -0.19 9.22
C LYS A 84 -9.44 -0.23 7.84
N GLU A 85 -10.15 0.83 7.45
CA GLU A 85 -10.83 0.93 6.16
C GLU A 85 -9.85 0.83 4.98
N GLN A 86 -8.69 1.47 5.09
CA GLN A 86 -7.60 1.38 4.12
C GLN A 86 -7.13 -0.08 3.92
N ILE A 87 -6.86 -0.80 5.01
CA ILE A 87 -6.40 -2.19 4.96
C ILE A 87 -7.51 -3.12 4.45
N GLU A 88 -8.75 -2.94 4.92
CA GLU A 88 -9.91 -3.75 4.49
C GLU A 88 -10.16 -3.63 2.98
N SER A 89 -10.00 -2.43 2.42
CA SER A 89 -10.12 -2.19 0.97
C SER A 89 -9.13 -3.04 0.17
N LEU A 90 -7.85 -3.09 0.60
CA LEU A 90 -6.85 -3.92 -0.06
C LEU A 90 -7.12 -5.42 0.16
N LEU A 91 -7.58 -5.83 1.34
CA LEU A 91 -7.91 -7.23 1.64
C LEU A 91 -9.01 -7.79 0.73
N VAL A 92 -10.02 -6.98 0.39
CA VAL A 92 -11.07 -7.38 -0.56
C VAL A 92 -10.47 -7.69 -1.94
N ILE A 93 -9.54 -6.86 -2.42
CA ILE A 93 -8.88 -7.02 -3.71
C ILE A 93 -7.96 -8.25 -3.69
N LEU A 94 -7.16 -8.41 -2.64
CA LEU A 94 -6.28 -9.58 -2.47
C LEU A 94 -7.07 -10.88 -2.48
N LYS A 95 -8.20 -10.92 -1.76
CA LYS A 95 -9.11 -12.06 -1.78
C LYS A 95 -9.63 -12.36 -3.19
N ALA A 96 -10.07 -11.34 -3.93
CA ALA A 96 -10.55 -11.51 -5.31
C ALA A 96 -9.46 -12.02 -6.27
N LYS A 97 -8.18 -11.69 -6.01
CA LYS A 97 -7.03 -12.14 -6.79
C LYS A 97 -6.38 -13.43 -6.25
N ASN A 98 -6.93 -14.06 -5.21
CA ASN A 98 -6.33 -15.21 -4.51
C ASN A 98 -4.87 -14.93 -4.09
N MET A 99 -4.65 -13.81 -3.42
CA MET A 99 -3.38 -13.43 -2.79
C MET A 99 -3.61 -13.16 -1.31
N GLU A 100 -2.55 -13.24 -0.52
CA GLU A 100 -2.57 -12.95 0.91
C GLU A 100 -1.85 -11.63 1.22
N LEU A 101 -2.29 -10.96 2.28
CA LEU A 101 -1.60 -9.79 2.79
C LEU A 101 -0.33 -10.24 3.52
N ASN A 102 0.82 -9.77 3.04
CA ASN A 102 2.12 -10.15 3.59
C ASN A 102 2.56 -9.26 4.76
N HIS A 103 2.39 -7.94 4.64
CA HIS A 103 2.84 -6.97 5.65
C HIS A 103 1.98 -5.71 5.68
N ILE A 104 2.21 -4.87 6.68
CA ILE A 104 1.69 -3.51 6.77
C ILE A 104 2.87 -2.60 7.05
N LYS A 105 3.04 -1.57 6.23
CA LYS A 105 4.08 -0.54 6.39
C LYS A 105 3.40 0.81 6.38
N PRO A 106 3.31 1.55 7.50
CA PRO A 106 2.75 2.90 7.47
C PRO A 106 3.50 3.82 6.50
N HIS A 107 2.80 4.77 5.92
CA HIS A 107 3.33 5.75 4.98
C HIS A 107 3.61 7.09 5.67
N GLY A 108 4.67 7.76 5.21
CA GLY A 108 4.89 9.19 5.44
C GLY A 108 4.90 9.58 6.91
N ALA A 109 4.16 10.62 7.27
CA ALA A 109 4.15 11.15 8.64
C ALA A 109 3.54 10.18 9.66
N LEU A 110 2.78 9.17 9.23
CA LEU A 110 2.27 8.13 10.12
C LEU A 110 3.36 7.12 10.52
N TYR A 111 4.42 7.00 9.72
CA TYR A 111 5.55 6.10 9.98
C TYR A 111 6.60 6.69 10.93
N ASN A 112 6.86 8.00 10.79
CA ASN A 112 7.88 8.73 11.54
C ASN A 112 7.60 8.76 13.05
#